data_AF-A0A1I7V023-F1
#
_entry.id   AF-A0A1I7V023-F1
#
_cell.length_a   1.000
_cell.length_b   1.000
_cell.length_c   1.000
_cell.angle_alpha   90.00
_cell.angle_beta   90.00
_cell.angle_gamma   90.00
#
_symmetry.space_group_name_H-M   'P 1'
#
loop_
_entity.id
_entity.type
_entity.pdbx_description
1 polymer ?
#
loop_
_entity_poly.entity_id
_entity_poly.type
_entity_poly.pdbx_seq_one_letter_code
_entity_poly.pdbx_strand_id
1 'polypeptide(L)'
;MSRFLDTGNPFQNGVTRLEDDLIYRGMKTVIDIFVKSVKKKLFVFVQTPEILPSNIEKIVENVKNGNDLVEFDKSFVLLNHTMARMRYERLISECDKCESIIYDSLFWNTTTKTWRFYDEKNSGLSYVTTAKHLSFHGLELVRPIFRDICNKV
;
A
#
# COMPACT_ATOMS: atom_id res chain seq x y z
N MET A 1 -11.38 9.01 12.23
CA MET A 1 -10.57 7.90 12.77
C MET A 1 -9.43 8.52 13.56
N SER A 2 -9.33 8.23 14.86
CA SER A 2 -8.23 8.74 15.68
C SER A 2 -6.91 8.19 15.15
N ARG A 3 -5.88 9.04 15.19
CA ARG A 3 -4.54 8.94 14.57
C ARG A 3 -3.68 7.70 14.89
N PHE A 4 -4.20 6.62 15.49
CA PHE A 4 -3.39 5.59 16.14
C PHE A 4 -3.70 4.13 15.79
N LEU A 5 -4.65 3.85 14.87
CA LEU A 5 -4.91 2.47 14.44
C LEU A 5 -4.54 2.31 12.96
N ASP A 6 -3.44 1.59 12.70
CA ASP A 6 -3.03 1.23 11.35
C ASP A 6 -3.97 0.16 10.79
N THR A 7 -4.36 0.31 9.52
CA THR A 7 -5.19 -0.67 8.81
C THR A 7 -4.53 -2.03 8.64
N GLY A 8 -3.22 -2.14 8.84
CA GLY A 8 -2.47 -3.40 8.88
C GLY A 8 -2.42 -4.08 10.26
N ASN A 9 -2.89 -3.45 11.34
CA ASN A 9 -2.82 -4.03 12.68
C ASN A 9 -3.59 -5.35 12.79
N PRO A 10 -3.14 -6.33 13.61
CA PRO A 10 -3.87 -7.58 13.82
C PRO A 10 -5.24 -7.32 14.45
N PHE A 11 -6.09 -8.35 14.47
CA PHE A 11 -7.34 -8.30 15.23
C PHE A 11 -7.06 -8.07 16.71
N GLN A 12 -8.03 -7.43 17.36
CA GLN A 12 -8.00 -7.24 18.81
C GLN A 12 -8.17 -8.58 19.52
N ASN A 13 -7.68 -8.67 20.76
CA ASN A 13 -7.81 -9.89 21.56
C ASN A 13 -9.27 -10.32 21.69
N GLY A 14 -9.54 -11.58 21.37
CA GLY A 14 -10.89 -12.16 21.40
C GLY A 14 -11.73 -11.92 20.15
N VAL A 15 -11.25 -11.12 19.18
CA VAL A 15 -11.92 -10.90 17.89
C VAL A 15 -11.41 -11.89 16.85
N THR A 16 -12.32 -12.67 16.28
CA THR A 16 -12.00 -13.67 15.24
C THR A 16 -12.73 -13.41 13.92
N ARG A 17 -13.72 -12.52 13.93
CA ARG A 17 -14.55 -12.17 12.77
C ARG A 17 -14.28 -10.74 12.34
N LEU A 18 -14.26 -10.50 11.03
CA LEU A 18 -13.99 -9.19 10.45
C LEU A 18 -15.06 -8.16 10.83
N GLU A 19 -16.30 -8.59 10.98
CA GLU A 19 -17.47 -7.78 11.32
C GLU A 19 -17.38 -7.21 12.75
N ASP A 20 -16.65 -7.92 13.63
CA ASP A 20 -16.40 -7.51 15.01
C ASP A 20 -15.12 -6.67 15.14
N ASP A 21 -14.31 -6.56 14.08
CA ASP A 21 -13.08 -5.78 14.05
C ASP A 21 -13.38 -4.27 14.08
N LEU A 22 -12.85 -3.58 15.10
CA LEU A 22 -13.02 -2.13 15.27
C LEU A 22 -12.38 -1.32 14.13
N ILE A 23 -11.29 -1.82 13.53
CA ILE A 23 -10.63 -1.13 12.42
C ILE A 23 -11.54 -1.19 11.19
N TYR A 24 -12.01 -2.39 10.82
CA TYR A 24 -12.93 -2.58 9.70
C TYR A 24 -14.25 -1.81 9.87
N ARG A 25 -14.88 -1.88 11.05
CA ARG A 25 -16.11 -1.11 11.33
C ARG A 25 -15.91 0.40 11.17
N GLY A 26 -14.77 0.90 11.61
CA GLY A 26 -14.40 2.29 11.40
C GLY A 26 -14.23 2.62 9.92
N MET A 27 -13.54 1.77 9.15
CA MET A 27 -13.33 1.96 7.71
C MET A 27 -14.68 1.99 6.98
N LYS A 28 -15.58 1.06 7.31
CA LYS A 28 -16.93 0.96 6.78
C LYS A 28 -17.74 2.23 7.04
N THR A 29 -17.73 2.71 8.29
CA THR A 29 -18.42 3.95 8.67
C THR A 29 -17.97 5.14 7.81
N VAL A 30 -16.66 5.25 7.57
CA VAL A 30 -16.09 6.34 6.76
C VAL A 30 -16.51 6.21 5.29
N ILE A 31 -16.44 5.01 4.71
CA ILE A 31 -16.88 4.78 3.32
C ILE A 31 -18.39 5.06 3.17
N ASP A 32 -19.23 4.59 4.09
CA ASP A 32 -20.68 4.80 4.06
C ASP A 32 -21.05 6.29 4.08
N ILE A 33 -20.25 7.13 4.74
CA ILE A 33 -20.40 8.59 4.72
C ILE A 33 -20.02 9.15 3.35
N PHE A 34 -18.87 8.77 2.80
CA PHE A 34 -18.41 9.30 1.51
C PHE A 34 -19.30 8.88 0.33
N VAL A 35 -19.73 7.62 0.30
CA VAL A 35 -20.54 7.05 -0.80
C VAL A 35 -21.89 7.75 -0.98
N LYS A 36 -22.45 8.31 0.10
CA LYS A 36 -23.68 9.13 0.06
C LYS A 36 -23.50 10.42 -0.73
N SER A 37 -22.30 11.00 -0.70
CA SER A 37 -21.97 12.27 -1.36
C SER A 37 -21.34 12.10 -2.75
N VAL A 38 -20.79 10.91 -3.05
CA VAL A 38 -20.14 10.62 -4.32
C VAL A 38 -21.16 10.31 -5.42
N LYS A 39 -21.11 11.06 -6.52
CA LYS A 39 -21.99 10.86 -7.69
C LYS A 39 -21.54 9.71 -8.59
N LYS A 40 -20.24 9.60 -8.86
CA LYS A 40 -19.66 8.61 -9.78
C LYS A 40 -19.01 7.45 -9.01
N LYS A 41 -17.68 7.50 -8.84
CA LYS A 41 -16.86 6.45 -8.22
C LYS A 41 -16.08 7.01 -7.03
N LEU A 42 -15.89 6.17 -6.01
CA LEU A 42 -15.04 6.40 -4.87
C LEU A 42 -13.80 5.52 -5.03
N PHE A 43 -12.67 6.11 -5.39
CA PHE A 43 -11.44 5.36 -5.53
C PHE A 43 -10.80 5.13 -4.16
N VAL A 44 -10.54 3.87 -3.83
CA VAL A 44 -9.98 3.45 -2.55
C VAL A 44 -8.57 2.94 -2.79
N PHE A 45 -7.58 3.66 -2.24
CA PHE A 45 -6.20 3.21 -2.29
C PHE A 45 -6.00 2.02 -1.33
N VAL A 46 -5.56 0.89 -1.87
CA VAL A 46 -5.26 -0.31 -1.09
C VAL A 46 -3.82 -0.24 -0.61
N GLN A 47 -3.63 -0.36 0.70
CA GLN A 47 -2.32 -0.23 1.35
C GLN A 47 -1.33 -1.29 0.86
N THR A 48 -0.12 -0.86 0.46
CA THR A 48 1.06 -1.71 0.30
C THR A 48 1.71 -1.97 1.66
N PRO A 49 2.64 -2.93 1.82
CA PRO A 49 3.31 -3.15 3.10
C PRO A 49 3.91 -1.87 3.68
N GLU A 50 3.91 -1.77 5.00
CA GLU A 50 4.56 -0.66 5.68
C GLU A 50 6.07 -0.81 5.54
N ILE A 51 6.72 0.25 5.07
CA ILE A 51 8.16 0.27 4.87
C ILE A 51 8.91 0.73 6.12
N LEU A 52 10.11 0.20 6.34
CA LEU A 52 11.07 0.70 7.32
C LEU A 52 11.86 1.89 6.71
N PRO A 53 11.62 3.14 7.15
CA PRO A 53 12.18 4.32 6.48
C PRO A 53 13.71 4.38 6.48
N SER A 54 14.36 3.85 7.53
CA SER A 54 15.82 3.86 7.66
C SER A 54 16.53 3.01 6.60
N ASN A 55 15.82 2.12 5.91
CA ASN A 55 16.40 1.35 4.80
C ASN A 55 16.46 2.15 3.49
N ILE A 56 15.70 3.24 3.36
CA ILE A 56 15.73 4.08 2.17
C ILE A 56 17.12 4.71 1.98
N GLU A 57 17.74 5.17 3.06
CA GLU A 57 19.08 5.76 3.05
C GLU A 57 20.17 4.75 2.67
N LYS A 58 19.90 3.45 2.87
CA LYS A 58 20.82 2.35 2.59
C LYS A 58 20.69 1.78 1.18
N ILE A 59 19.73 2.26 0.37
CA ILE A 59 19.46 1.68 -0.95
C ILE A 59 20.69 1.76 -1.85
N VAL A 60 21.25 2.96 -2.00
CA VAL A 60 22.35 3.22 -2.95
C VAL A 60 23.57 2.38 -2.61
N GLU A 61 23.88 2.24 -1.32
CA GLU A 61 24.97 1.39 -0.84
C GLU A 61 24.74 -0.09 -1.20
N ASN A 62 23.56 -0.63 -0.89
CA ASN A 62 23.25 -2.04 -1.16
C ASN A 62 23.23 -2.37 -2.66
N VAL A 63 22.69 -1.47 -3.49
CA VAL A 63 22.66 -1.65 -4.94
C VAL A 63 24.07 -1.57 -5.53
N LYS A 64 24.90 -0.61 -5.12
CA LYS A 64 26.26 -0.44 -5.66
C LYS A 64 27.22 -1.54 -5.25
N ASN A 65 27.09 -2.04 -4.01
CA ASN A 65 27.99 -3.07 -3.50
C ASN A 65 27.66 -4.48 -4.03
N GLY A 66 26.58 -4.64 -4.79
CA GLY A 66 26.16 -5.94 -5.33
C GLY A 66 25.70 -6.92 -4.25
N ASN A 67 25.19 -6.40 -3.13
CA ASN A 67 24.67 -7.21 -2.02
C ASN A 67 23.46 -8.04 -2.48
N ASP A 68 23.12 -9.08 -1.72
CA ASP A 68 21.87 -9.82 -1.94
C ASP A 68 20.66 -8.90 -1.72
N LEU A 69 20.11 -8.42 -2.83
CA LEU A 69 18.97 -7.51 -2.82
C LEU A 69 17.69 -8.21 -2.30
N VAL A 70 17.61 -9.54 -2.28
CA VAL A 70 16.45 -10.27 -1.75
C VAL A 70 16.35 -10.12 -0.24
N GLU A 71 17.48 -10.26 0.48
CA GLU A 71 17.51 -10.04 1.93
C GLU A 71 17.23 -8.58 2.26
N PHE A 72 17.83 -7.67 1.48
CA PHE A 72 17.58 -6.24 1.64
C PHE A 72 16.12 -5.87 1.40
N ASP A 73 15.49 -6.37 0.32
CA ASP A 73 14.06 -6.16 0.05
C ASP A 73 13.17 -6.65 1.20
N LYS A 74 13.47 -7.83 1.78
CA LYS A 74 12.72 -8.35 2.94
C LYS A 74 12.83 -7.43 4.14
N SER A 75 14.01 -6.84 4.37
CA SER A 75 14.23 -5.91 5.47
C SER A 75 13.42 -4.61 5.35
N PHE A 76 12.93 -4.24 4.16
CA PHE A 76 12.05 -3.07 3.99
C PHE A 76 10.69 -3.26 4.63
N VAL A 77 10.18 -4.49 4.75
CA VAL A 77 8.81 -4.71 5.21
C VAL A 77 8.77 -4.71 6.73
N LEU A 78 8.27 -3.62 7.32
CA LEU A 78 8.03 -3.51 8.75
C LEU A 78 6.74 -4.23 9.16
N LEU A 79 5.66 -4.00 8.40
CA LEU A 79 4.36 -4.62 8.63
C LEU A 79 3.77 -5.14 7.32
N ASN A 80 3.33 -6.40 7.33
CA ASN A 80 2.67 -6.99 6.17
C ASN A 80 1.25 -6.41 6.01
N HIS A 81 0.92 -5.97 4.80
CA HIS A 81 -0.40 -5.47 4.43
C HIS A 81 -1.54 -6.52 4.37
N THR A 82 -1.33 -7.80 4.72
CA THR A 82 -2.37 -8.85 4.56
C THR A 82 -3.67 -8.54 5.32
N MET A 83 -3.58 -8.03 6.55
CA MET A 83 -4.77 -7.63 7.32
C MET A 83 -5.47 -6.42 6.70
N ALA A 84 -4.69 -5.44 6.24
CA ALA A 84 -5.23 -4.29 5.53
C ALA A 84 -5.95 -4.73 4.25
N ARG A 85 -5.33 -5.64 3.49
CA ARG A 85 -5.84 -6.17 2.23
C ARG A 85 -7.19 -6.83 2.43
N MET A 86 -7.31 -7.73 3.40
CA MET A 86 -8.58 -8.38 3.76
C MET A 86 -9.69 -7.35 4.05
N ARG A 87 -9.37 -6.33 4.85
CA ARG A 87 -10.33 -5.26 5.21
C ARG A 87 -10.76 -4.46 3.98
N TYR A 88 -9.81 -4.05 3.14
CA TYR A 88 -10.09 -3.30 1.92
C TYR A 88 -10.92 -4.11 0.92
N GLU A 89 -10.56 -5.37 0.68
CA GLU A 89 -11.29 -6.24 -0.25
C GLU A 89 -12.74 -6.44 0.18
N ARG A 90 -12.97 -6.71 1.47
CA ARG A 90 -14.33 -6.78 2.01
C ARG A 90 -15.08 -5.46 1.84
N LEU A 91 -14.45 -4.34 2.20
CA LEU A 91 -15.05 -3.02 2.12
C LEU A 91 -15.46 -2.64 0.69
N ILE A 92 -14.60 -2.93 -0.28
CA ILE A 92 -14.86 -2.67 -1.71
C ILE A 92 -15.95 -3.60 -2.22
N SER A 93 -15.97 -4.87 -1.81
CA SER A 93 -16.99 -5.84 -2.22
C SER A 93 -18.41 -5.47 -1.79
N GLU A 94 -18.55 -4.66 -0.74
CA GLU A 94 -19.84 -4.17 -0.22
C GLU A 94 -20.20 -2.76 -0.73
N CYS A 95 -19.44 -2.19 -1.66
CA CYS A 95 -19.61 -0.82 -2.14
C CYS A 95 -19.62 -0.73 -3.67
N ASP A 96 -20.80 -0.60 -4.27
CA ASP A 96 -21.00 -0.55 -5.74
C ASP A 96 -20.30 0.63 -6.44
N LYS A 97 -20.07 1.72 -5.69
CA LYS A 97 -19.37 2.91 -6.19
C LYS A 97 -17.85 2.84 -5.96
N CYS A 98 -17.35 1.85 -5.23
CA CYS A 98 -15.94 1.79 -4.87
C CYS A 98 -15.12 1.12 -5.97
N GLU A 99 -13.91 1.62 -6.20
CA GLU A 99 -12.94 1.01 -7.11
C GLU A 99 -11.56 1.05 -6.45
N SER A 100 -10.86 -0.09 -6.45
CA SER A 100 -9.55 -0.20 -5.82
C SER A 100 -8.44 0.39 -6.70
N ILE A 101 -7.55 1.17 -6.09
CA ILE A 101 -6.24 1.48 -6.68
C ILE A 101 -5.20 0.63 -5.97
N ILE A 102 -4.51 -0.23 -6.72
CA ILE A 102 -3.55 -1.22 -6.21
C ILE A 102 -2.20 -1.01 -6.90
N TYR A 103 -1.13 -0.88 -6.12
CA TYR A 103 0.23 -0.72 -6.65
C TYR A 103 1.06 -2.00 -6.64
N ASP A 104 0.51 -3.13 -6.20
CA ASP A 104 1.25 -4.38 -6.00
C ASP A 104 2.09 -4.75 -7.22
N SER A 105 1.53 -4.70 -8.43
CA SER A 105 2.25 -5.03 -9.67
C SER A 105 3.46 -4.15 -9.97
N LEU A 106 3.55 -2.95 -9.39
CA LEU A 106 4.65 -2.01 -9.59
C LEU A 106 5.80 -2.25 -8.59
N PHE A 107 5.49 -2.77 -7.39
CA PHE A 107 6.46 -2.92 -6.31
C PHE A 107 6.76 -4.38 -5.95
N TRP A 108 5.91 -5.33 -6.31
CA TRP A 108 6.10 -6.75 -6.05
C TRP A 108 6.92 -7.40 -7.14
N ASN A 109 8.09 -7.91 -6.77
CA ASN A 109 8.91 -8.72 -7.66
C ASN A 109 8.42 -10.17 -7.65
N THR A 110 7.86 -10.62 -8.77
CA THR A 110 7.28 -11.96 -8.90
C THR A 110 8.32 -13.08 -8.96
N THR A 111 9.57 -12.77 -9.30
CA THR A 111 10.68 -13.74 -9.35
C THR A 111 11.24 -13.98 -7.96
N THR A 112 11.57 -12.92 -7.23
CA THR A 112 12.19 -13.01 -5.89
C THR A 112 11.16 -13.15 -4.76
N LYS A 113 9.87 -12.91 -5.05
CA LYS A 113 8.78 -12.87 -4.07
C LYS A 113 9.04 -11.85 -2.95
N THR A 114 9.51 -10.68 -3.32
CA THR A 114 9.83 -9.58 -2.40
C THR A 114 9.23 -8.26 -2.86
N TRP A 115 9.07 -7.33 -1.91
CA TRP A 115 8.67 -5.96 -2.19
C TRP A 115 9.89 -5.08 -2.41
N ARG A 116 9.95 -4.42 -3.57
CA ARG A 116 11.04 -3.53 -3.94
C ARG A 116 10.52 -2.13 -4.22
N PHE A 117 10.92 -1.18 -3.37
CA PHE A 117 10.48 0.21 -3.43
C PHE A 117 11.53 1.15 -4.05
N TYR A 118 12.44 0.60 -4.86
CA TYR A 118 13.50 1.36 -5.52
C TYR A 118 13.85 0.78 -6.89
N ASP A 119 14.44 1.62 -7.71
CA ASP A 119 14.82 1.31 -9.08
C ASP A 119 16.26 0.77 -9.14
N GLU A 120 16.39 -0.56 -9.19
CA GLU A 120 17.69 -1.22 -9.32
C GLU A 120 18.45 -0.76 -10.58
N LYS A 121 17.75 -0.57 -11.70
CA LYS A 121 18.37 -0.19 -12.98
C LYS A 121 18.90 1.24 -12.94
N ASN A 122 18.29 2.11 -12.12
CA ASN A 122 18.71 3.49 -11.92
C ASN A 122 19.49 3.69 -10.62
N SER A 123 20.45 2.78 -10.34
CA SER A 123 21.38 2.88 -9.20
C SER A 123 20.71 2.99 -7.83
N GLY A 124 19.52 2.41 -7.68
CA GLY A 124 18.78 2.42 -6.42
C GLY A 124 18.00 3.71 -6.18
N LEU A 125 17.57 4.42 -7.24
CA LEU A 125 16.70 5.59 -7.07
C LEU A 125 15.38 5.18 -6.40
N SER A 126 15.12 5.73 -5.21
CA SER A 126 13.97 5.33 -4.41
C SER A 126 12.64 5.83 -5.00
N TYR A 127 11.62 4.97 -5.02
CA TYR A 127 10.24 5.34 -5.34
C TYR A 127 9.50 5.95 -4.14
N VAL A 128 10.08 5.89 -2.95
CA VAL A 128 9.48 6.34 -1.69
C VAL A 128 10.43 7.25 -0.91
N THR A 129 9.88 8.12 -0.07
CA THR A 129 10.62 9.02 0.81
C THR A 129 10.69 8.47 2.23
N THR A 130 11.61 8.98 3.06
CA THR A 130 11.69 8.63 4.49
C THR A 130 10.43 9.00 5.28
N ALA A 131 9.59 9.90 4.74
CA ALA A 131 8.25 10.20 5.25
C ALA A 131 7.17 9.20 4.81
N LYS A 132 7.54 8.09 4.16
CA LYS A 132 6.63 7.04 3.64
C LYS A 132 5.66 7.53 2.54
N HIS A 133 6.01 8.61 1.84
CA HIS A 133 5.29 9.07 0.65
C HIS A 133 5.97 8.59 -0.63
N LEU A 134 5.27 8.65 -1.77
CA LEU A 134 5.93 8.48 -3.07
C LEU A 134 6.93 9.62 -3.31
N SER A 135 8.11 9.30 -3.83
CA SER A 135 9.06 10.28 -4.37
C SER A 135 8.58 10.78 -5.74
N PHE A 136 9.23 11.80 -6.32
CA PHE A 136 8.94 12.19 -7.71
C PHE A 136 9.13 11.02 -8.69
N HIS A 137 10.14 10.18 -8.47
CA HIS A 137 10.35 8.96 -9.27
C HIS A 137 9.20 7.95 -9.07
N GLY A 138 8.73 7.79 -7.83
CA GLY A 138 7.56 6.96 -7.51
C GLY A 138 6.26 7.47 -8.12
N LEU A 139 6.08 8.79 -8.19
CA LEU A 139 4.92 9.41 -8.85
C LEU A 139 4.89 9.09 -10.35
N GLU A 140 6.04 9.16 -11.03
CA GLU A 140 6.11 8.75 -12.44
C GLU A 140 5.88 7.25 -12.63
N LEU A 141 6.32 6.41 -11.68
CA LEU A 141 6.05 4.97 -11.71
C LEU A 141 4.54 4.65 -11.64
N VAL A 142 3.79 5.33 -10.76
CA VAL A 142 2.33 5.09 -10.60
C VAL A 142 1.48 5.87 -11.59
N ARG A 143 2.04 6.86 -12.29
CA ARG A 143 1.33 7.74 -13.24
C ARG A 143 0.50 6.98 -14.29
N PRO A 144 0.97 5.86 -14.89
CA PRO A 144 0.16 5.10 -15.84
C PRO A 144 -1.18 4.62 -15.25
N ILE A 145 -1.21 4.21 -13.99
CA ILE A 145 -2.44 3.76 -13.31
C ILE A 145 -3.46 4.91 -13.27
N PHE A 146 -3.03 6.10 -12.87
CA PHE A 146 -3.93 7.27 -12.81
C PHE A 146 -4.36 7.74 -14.18
N ARG A 147 -3.48 7.69 -15.18
CA ARG A 147 -3.85 7.99 -16.57
C ARG A 147 -4.97 7.05 -17.04
N ASP A 148 -4.84 5.76 -16.76
CA ASP A 148 -5.84 4.77 -17.16
C ASP A 148 -7.17 4.95 -16.42
N ILE A 149 -7.14 5.36 -15.14
CA ILE A 149 -8.34 5.76 -14.40
C ILE A 149 -8.99 6.99 -15.04
N CYS A 150 -8.22 8.05 -15.30
CA CYS A 150 -8.74 9.28 -15.92
C CYS A 150 -9.37 9.04 -17.29
N ASN A 151 -8.85 8.09 -18.07
CA ASN A 151 -9.41 7.75 -19.38
C ASN A 151 -10.74 6.96 -19.31
N LYS A 152 -11.09 6.41 -18.14
CA LYS A 152 -12.32 5.64 -17.93
C LYS A 152 -13.48 6.46 -17.32
N VAL A 153 -13.21 7.68 -16.86
CA VAL A 153 -14.14 8.51 -16.04
C VAL A 153 -14.92 9.53 -16.86
#